data_AF-A0A816SEU8-F1
#
_entry.id   AF-A0A816SEU8-F1
#
_cell.length_a   1.000
_cell.length_b   1.000
_cell.length_c   1.000
_cell.angle_alpha   90.00
_cell.angle_beta   90.00
_cell.angle_gamma   90.00
#
_symmetry.space_group_name_H-M   'P 1'
#
loop_
_entity.id
_entity.type
_entity.pdbx_description
1 polymer ?
#
loop_
_entity_poly.entity_id
_entity_poly.type
_entity_poly.pdbx_seq_one_letter_code
_entity_poly.pdbx_strand_id
1 'polypeptide(L)'
;MCFLDHVFSRQWRASYPDFKSDAPDANGLGRRLPGGAWNYHAGLIPSFCQSKKVWGVDVDDIYAPVNFKNQHWIAIWISIPKRHIVVWDSIVSHISPEELDEVMEPFVTMVPYLLVEC
;
A
#
# COMPACT_ATOMS: atom_id res chain seq x y z
N MET A 1 -8.16 -12.39 3.15
CA MET A 1 -6.73 -12.21 3.47
C MET A 1 -5.89 -12.32 2.19
N CYS A 2 -4.94 -11.40 1.99
CA CYS A 2 -4.01 -11.35 0.87
C CYS A 2 -2.59 -11.07 1.39
N PHE A 3 -1.59 -11.79 0.87
CA PHE A 3 -0.17 -11.53 1.13
C PHE A 3 0.48 -10.99 -0.14
N LEU A 4 1.14 -9.86 -0.03
CA LEU A 4 1.86 -9.21 -1.10
C LEU A 4 3.36 -9.33 -0.89
N ASP A 5 4.10 -9.30 -1.98
CA ASP A 5 5.55 -9.23 -1.94
C ASP A 5 6.04 -7.79 -1.71
N HIS A 6 7.36 -7.65 -1.61
CA HIS A 6 8.02 -6.35 -1.42
C HIS A 6 7.95 -5.43 -2.65
N VAL A 7 7.53 -5.93 -3.83
CA VAL A 7 7.42 -5.10 -5.04
C VAL A 7 6.30 -4.09 -4.86
N PHE A 8 5.18 -4.51 -4.28
CA PHE A 8 4.06 -3.62 -3.92
C PHE A 8 4.55 -2.44 -3.07
N SER A 9 5.19 -2.73 -1.93
CA SER A 9 5.60 -1.69 -0.98
C SER A 9 6.72 -0.79 -1.51
N ARG A 10 7.61 -1.31 -2.35
CA ARG A 10 8.64 -0.52 -3.03
C ARG A 10 8.01 0.41 -4.06
N GLN A 11 7.11 -0.10 -4.88
CA GLN A 11 6.46 0.67 -5.94
C GLN A 11 5.55 1.76 -5.37
N TRP A 12 4.75 1.45 -4.34
CA TRP A 12 3.90 2.44 -3.67
C TRP A 12 4.69 3.65 -3.19
N ARG A 13 5.80 3.41 -2.48
CA ARG A 13 6.67 4.48 -1.97
C ARG A 13 7.37 5.24 -3.08
N ALA A 14 7.84 4.54 -4.11
CA ALA A 14 8.53 5.19 -5.24
C ALA A 14 7.61 6.10 -6.06
N SER A 15 6.33 5.74 -6.20
CA SER A 15 5.35 6.52 -6.96
C SER A 15 4.66 7.62 -6.15
N TYR A 16 4.92 7.71 -4.84
CA TYR A 16 4.23 8.67 -3.98
C TYR A 16 4.54 10.15 -4.29
N PRO A 17 5.80 10.54 -4.60
CA PRO A 17 6.08 11.92 -5.02
C PRO A 17 5.26 12.35 -6.24
N ASP A 18 5.14 11.47 -7.23
CA ASP A 18 4.35 11.72 -8.44
C ASP A 18 2.86 11.88 -8.07
N PHE A 19 2.32 10.96 -7.27
CA PHE A 19 0.94 11.03 -6.78
C PHE A 19 0.62 12.34 -6.03
N LYS A 20 1.56 12.84 -5.22
CA LYS A 20 1.41 14.13 -4.51
C LYS A 20 1.41 15.31 -5.48
N SER A 21 2.25 15.25 -6.51
CA SER A 21 2.41 16.32 -7.50
C SER A 21 1.24 16.44 -8.48
N ASP A 22 0.48 15.36 -8.68
CA ASP A 22 -0.66 15.35 -9.58
C ASP A 22 -1.80 16.25 -9.07
N ALA A 23 -2.35 17.04 -9.98
CA ALA A 23 -3.53 17.85 -9.72
C ALA A 23 -4.77 16.94 -9.63
N PRO A 24 -5.56 17.03 -8.55
CA PRO A 24 -6.82 16.31 -8.47
C PRO A 24 -7.87 16.93 -9.40
N ASP A 25 -8.89 16.15 -9.73
CA ASP A 25 -10.10 16.59 -10.40
C ASP A 25 -11.02 17.41 -9.47
N ALA A 26 -12.20 17.80 -9.98
CA ALA A 26 -13.16 18.62 -9.23
C ALA A 26 -13.68 17.96 -7.94
N ASN A 27 -13.54 16.64 -7.80
CA ASN A 27 -13.98 15.88 -6.64
C ASN A 27 -12.83 15.57 -5.66
N GLY A 28 -11.61 16.05 -5.93
CA GLY A 28 -10.42 15.68 -5.16
C GLY A 28 -9.81 14.33 -5.58
N LEU A 29 -10.32 13.74 -6.67
CA LEU A 29 -9.96 12.44 -7.24
C LEU A 29 -9.09 12.62 -8.49
N GLY A 30 -8.95 11.62 -9.37
CA GLY A 30 -8.21 11.70 -10.63
C GLY A 30 -6.67 11.76 -10.55
N ARG A 31 -6.06 11.67 -9.37
CA ARG A 31 -4.60 11.53 -9.19
C ARG A 31 -4.13 10.17 -9.74
N ARG A 32 -2.97 10.15 -10.40
CA ARG A 32 -2.45 8.92 -10.98
C ARG A 32 -1.90 8.00 -9.90
N LEU A 33 -2.48 6.81 -9.82
CA LEU A 33 -1.96 5.72 -9.01
C LEU A 33 -0.77 5.00 -9.68
N PRO A 34 0.03 4.24 -8.91
CA PRO A 34 1.12 3.45 -9.45
C PRO A 34 0.64 2.50 -10.55
N GLY A 35 1.45 2.31 -11.59
CA GLY A 35 1.12 1.38 -12.66
C GLY A 35 0.82 -0.03 -12.11
N GLY A 36 -0.35 -0.59 -12.44
CA GLY A 36 -0.77 -1.88 -11.92
C GLY A 36 -1.45 -1.86 -10.55
N ALA A 37 -1.71 -0.68 -9.95
CA ALA A 37 -2.49 -0.58 -8.71
C ALA A 37 -3.87 -1.25 -8.83
N TRP A 38 -4.59 -1.02 -9.93
CA TRP A 38 -5.83 -1.74 -10.26
C TRP A 38 -5.64 -3.26 -10.32
N ASN A 39 -4.53 -3.73 -10.87
CA ASN A 39 -4.26 -5.16 -11.00
C ASN A 39 -3.98 -5.81 -9.64
N TYR A 40 -3.37 -5.09 -8.69
CA TYR A 40 -3.29 -5.53 -7.30
C TYR A 40 -4.69 -5.58 -6.66
N HIS A 41 -5.45 -4.49 -6.80
CA HIS A 41 -6.83 -4.38 -6.30
C HIS A 41 -7.73 -5.54 -6.76
N ALA A 42 -7.66 -5.87 -8.06
CA ALA A 42 -8.46 -6.92 -8.69
C ALA A 42 -7.87 -8.35 -8.55
N GLY A 43 -6.74 -8.51 -7.84
CA GLY A 43 -6.11 -9.81 -7.64
C GLY A 43 -5.54 -10.46 -8.92
N LEU A 44 -5.09 -9.63 -9.88
CA LEU A 44 -4.53 -10.03 -11.18
C LEU A 44 -3.00 -10.12 -11.20
N ILE A 45 -2.33 -9.63 -10.14
CA ILE A 45 -0.89 -9.76 -9.93
C ILE A 45 -0.64 -10.70 -8.74
N PRO A 46 0.32 -11.64 -8.88
CA PRO A 46 1.12 -11.90 -10.07
C PRO A 46 0.35 -12.68 -11.15
N SER A 47 0.73 -12.50 -12.42
CA SER A 47 0.00 -13.08 -13.57
C SER A 47 -0.03 -14.60 -13.60
N PHE A 48 0.96 -15.27 -12.99
CA PHE A 48 1.02 -16.73 -12.91
C PHE A 48 0.13 -17.33 -11.81
N CYS A 49 -0.38 -16.51 -10.88
CA CYS A 49 -1.18 -16.96 -9.74
C CYS A 49 -2.23 -15.91 -9.37
N GLN A 50 -3.16 -15.65 -10.29
CA GLN A 50 -4.23 -14.69 -10.09
C GLN A 50 -5.28 -15.25 -9.13
N SER A 51 -5.62 -14.48 -8.10
CA SER A 51 -6.71 -14.84 -7.18
C SER A 51 -8.07 -14.41 -7.72
N LYS A 52 -8.12 -13.35 -8.54
CA LYS A 52 -9.35 -12.67 -9.01
C LYS A 52 -10.26 -12.21 -7.88
N LYS A 53 -9.69 -12.01 -6.69
CA LYS A 53 -10.40 -11.54 -5.50
C LYS A 53 -10.17 -10.05 -5.34
N VAL A 54 -11.26 -9.30 -5.24
CA VAL A 54 -11.22 -7.83 -5.18
C VAL A 54 -11.03 -7.35 -3.74
N TRP A 55 -10.13 -6.40 -3.52
CA TRP A 55 -9.91 -5.80 -2.20
C TRP A 55 -11.14 -5.03 -1.73
N GLY A 56 -11.51 -5.19 -0.47
CA GLY A 56 -12.73 -4.60 0.09
C GLY A 56 -14.04 -5.32 -0.30
N VAL A 57 -13.98 -6.32 -1.18
CA VAL A 57 -15.13 -7.18 -1.54
C VAL A 57 -14.87 -8.62 -1.10
N ASP A 58 -13.80 -9.23 -1.57
CA ASP A 58 -13.40 -10.62 -1.27
C ASP A 58 -12.21 -10.69 -0.29
N VAL A 59 -11.50 -9.58 -0.11
CA VAL A 59 -10.30 -9.47 0.72
C VAL A 59 -10.42 -8.32 1.70
N ASP A 60 -10.50 -8.64 2.99
CA ASP A 60 -10.56 -7.65 4.06
C ASP A 60 -9.19 -7.20 4.59
N ASP A 61 -8.21 -8.12 4.58
CA ASP A 61 -6.91 -7.93 5.20
C ASP A 61 -5.78 -8.15 4.19
N ILE A 62 -4.87 -7.17 4.11
CA ILE A 62 -3.69 -7.18 3.24
C ILE A 62 -2.45 -7.15 4.12
N TYR A 63 -1.49 -8.02 3.82
CA TYR A 63 -0.19 -8.08 4.48
C TYR A 63 0.91 -7.81 3.47
N ALA A 64 1.86 -6.95 3.78
CA ALA A 64 2.99 -6.66 2.91
C ALA A 64 4.28 -6.44 3.71
N PRO A 65 5.44 -6.94 3.26
CA PRO A 65 6.72 -6.56 3.82
C PRO A 65 7.15 -5.18 3.30
N VAL A 66 7.74 -4.36 4.16
CA VAL A 66 8.31 -3.06 3.81
C VAL A 66 9.77 -3.06 4.20
N ASN A 67 10.64 -2.76 3.24
CA ASN A 67 12.06 -2.65 3.49
C ASN A 67 12.43 -1.20 3.84
N PHE A 68 12.97 -0.99 5.03
CA PHE A 68 13.52 0.28 5.48
C PHE A 68 15.01 0.37 5.13
N LYS A 69 15.36 1.34 4.28
CA LYS A 69 16.73 1.71 3.89
C LYS A 69 17.65 0.54 3.48
N ASN A 70 17.10 -0.56 2.97
CA ASN A 70 17.82 -1.79 2.65
C ASN A 70 18.56 -2.42 3.84
N GLN A 71 18.13 -2.13 5.06
CA GLN A 71 18.77 -2.56 6.30
C GLN A 71 17.83 -3.35 7.20
N HIS A 72 16.55 -3.01 7.20
CA HIS A 72 15.57 -3.60 8.11
C HIS A 72 14.24 -3.87 7.42
N TRP A 73 13.55 -4.93 7.84
CA TRP A 73 12.26 -5.32 7.29
C TRP A 73 11.20 -5.22 8.37
N ILE A 74 10.14 -4.48 8.06
CA ILE A 74 8.91 -4.45 8.84
C ILE A 74 7.80 -5.12 8.04
N ALA A 75 6.77 -5.61 8.73
CA ALA A 75 5.55 -6.07 8.08
C ALA A 75 4.42 -5.09 8.36
N ILE A 76 3.59 -4.81 7.36
CA ILE A 76 2.37 -4.02 7.53
C ILE A 76 1.17 -4.91 7.34
N TRP A 77 0.15 -4.70 8.16
CA TRP A 77 -1.17 -5.29 8.03
C TRP A 77 -2.19 -4.16 7.85
N ILE A 78 -2.82 -4.13 6.68
CA ILE A 78 -3.88 -3.18 6.34
C ILE A 78 -5.21 -3.93 6.48
N SER A 79 -6.02 -3.52 7.44
CA SER A 79 -7.39 -4.01 7.60
C SER A 79 -8.35 -3.00 6.99
N ILE A 80 -8.93 -3.36 5.84
CA ILE A 80 -9.83 -2.49 5.07
C ILE A 80 -11.09 -2.16 5.87
N PRO A 81 -11.82 -3.14 6.47
CA PRO A 81 -13.05 -2.84 7.21
C PRO A 81 -12.79 -1.93 8.42
N LYS A 82 -11.62 -2.06 9.06
CA LYS A 82 -11.25 -1.25 10.23
C LYS A 82 -10.60 0.08 9.86
N ARG A 83 -10.26 0.30 8.59
CA ARG A 83 -9.47 1.45 8.12
C ARG A 83 -8.21 1.66 8.95
N HIS A 84 -7.54 0.55 9.26
CA HIS A 84 -6.42 0.54 10.20
C HIS A 84 -5.21 -0.14 9.59
N ILE A 85 -4.04 0.46 9.78
CA ILE A 85 -2.76 -0.15 9.41
C ILE A 85 -1.99 -0.45 10.70
N VAL A 86 -1.61 -1.72 10.88
CA VAL A 86 -0.72 -2.15 11.95
C VAL A 86 0.67 -2.34 11.38
N VAL A 87 1.68 -1.80 12.04
CA VAL A 87 3.08 -2.05 11.72
C VAL A 87 3.65 -3.06 12.73
N TRP A 88 4.28 -4.11 12.22
CA TRP A 88 5.04 -5.07 13.00
C TRP A 88 6.52 -4.87 12.75
N ASP A 89 7.20 -4.42 13.79
CA ASP A 89 8.63 -4.18 13.82
C ASP A 89 9.28 -5.07 14.90
N SER A 90 10.22 -5.92 14.49
CA SER A 90 10.98 -6.79 15.40
C SER A 90 12.10 -6.06 16.14
N ILE A 91 12.51 -4.88 15.67
CA ILE A 91 13.59 -4.05 16.22
C ILE A 91 13.07 -2.60 16.36
N VAL A 92 12.22 -2.38 17.35
CA VAL A 92 11.50 -1.10 17.58
C VAL A 92 12.42 0.12 17.68
N SER A 93 13.70 -0.05 18.04
CA SER A 93 14.68 1.05 18.14
C SER A 93 15.35 1.41 16.81
N HIS A 94 15.12 0.67 15.72
CA HIS A 94 15.84 0.85 14.47
C HIS A 94 15.23 1.92 13.55
N ILE A 95 13.94 2.23 13.73
CA ILE A 95 13.21 3.24 12.96
C ILE A 95 12.66 4.26 13.96
N SER A 96 12.95 5.55 13.78
CA SER A 96 12.33 6.57 14.62
C SER A 96 10.83 6.73 14.30
N PRO A 97 10.01 7.24 15.23
CA PRO A 97 8.60 7.52 14.93
C PRO A 97 8.41 8.41 13.69
N GLU A 98 9.25 9.42 13.51
CA GLU A 98 9.19 10.35 12.36
C GLU A 98 9.56 9.65 11.05
N GLU A 99 10.59 8.81 11.06
CA GLU A 99 10.97 8.01 9.89
C GLU A 99 9.90 6.97 9.55
N LEU A 100 9.24 6.41 10.58
CA LEU A 100 8.14 5.49 10.37
C LEU A 100 6.95 6.21 9.73
N ASP A 101 6.60 7.41 10.20
CA ASP A 101 5.54 8.22 9.61
C ASP A 101 5.81 8.51 8.13
N GLU A 102 7.04 8.90 7.77
CA GLU A 102 7.44 9.11 6.38
C GLU A 102 7.33 7.83 5.53
N VAL A 103 7.75 6.69 6.06
CA VAL A 103 7.66 5.39 5.39
C VAL A 103 6.21 4.97 5.17
N MET A 104 5.32 5.30 6.11
CA MET A 104 3.93 4.88 6.11
C MET A 104 3.00 5.84 5.35
N GLU A 105 3.37 7.10 5.15
CA GLU A 105 2.61 8.14 4.46
C GLU A 105 2.00 7.67 3.11
N PRO A 106 2.77 6.98 2.22
CA PRO A 106 2.24 6.50 0.95
C PRO A 106 1.11 5.48 1.12
N PHE A 107 1.20 4.59 2.10
CA PHE A 107 0.19 3.55 2.34
C PHE A 107 -1.07 4.14 2.95
N VAL A 108 -0.91 5.02 3.93
CA VAL A 108 -2.03 5.73 4.58
C VAL A 108 -2.79 6.60 3.58
N THR A 109 -2.10 7.17 2.59
CA THR A 109 -2.72 8.06 1.60
C THR A 109 -3.30 7.28 0.41
N MET A 110 -2.51 6.43 -0.23
CA MET A 110 -2.84 5.90 -1.56
C MET A 110 -3.69 4.63 -1.52
N VAL A 111 -3.64 3.85 -0.44
CA VAL A 111 -4.50 2.66 -0.30
C VAL A 111 -5.97 3.01 -0.16
N PRO A 112 -6.40 3.92 0.75
CA PRO A 112 -7.80 4.33 0.79
C PRO A 112 -8.23 5.04 -0.50
N TYR A 113 -7.32 5.80 -1.13
CA TYR A 113 -7.57 6.43 -2.41
C TYR A 113 -7.90 5.40 -3.51
N LEU A 114 -7.08 4.34 -3.61
CA LEU A 114 -7.32 3.22 -4.52
C LEU A 114 -8.69 2.58 -4.28
N LEU A 115 -9.08 2.36 -3.03
CA LEU A 115 -10.36 1.73 -2.68
C LEU A 115 -11.60 2.60 -2.98
N VAL A 116 -11.42 3.90 -3.24
CA VAL A 116 -12.51 4.81 -3.61
C VAL A 116 -12.61 4.97 -5.13
N GLU A 117 -11.47 4.96 -5.83
CA GLU A 117 -11.39 5.10 -7.29
C GLU A 117 -11.70 3.82 -8.07
N CYS A 118 -11.66 2.66 -7.39
CA CYS A 118 -11.72 1.33 -8.00
C CYS A 118 -12.94 0.53 -7.55
#